data_AF-A0A953M5N5-F1
#
_entry.id   AF-A0A953M5N5-F1
#
_cell.length_a   1.000
_cell.length_b   1.000
_cell.length_c   1.000
_cell.angle_alpha   90.00
_cell.angle_beta   90.00
_cell.angle_gamma   90.00
#
_symmetry.space_group_name_H-M   'P 1'
#
loop_
_entity.id
_entity.type
_entity.pdbx_description
1 polymer ?
#
loop_
_entity_poly.entity_id
_entity_poly.type
_entity_poly.pdbx_seq_one_letter_code
_entity_poly.pdbx_strand_id
1 'polypeptide(L)'
;TWVDGEFLAERDIHGWAQMPVWLPPTGETAGFHRTHIDRAARAGLTTRPVEDTIRDTLEWLDGWLPEIKESRGFEYKPGENAAGVTREREEEVLAEWHARDG
;
A
#
# COMPACT_ATOMS: atom_id res chain seq x y z
N THR A 1 7.49 -5.53 10.37
CA THR A 1 7.43 -6.97 10.04
C THR A 1 6.97 -7.12 8.60
N TRP A 2 7.28 -8.23 7.93
CA TRP A 2 6.65 -8.59 6.66
C TRP A 2 5.57 -9.63 6.97
N VAL A 3 4.34 -9.38 6.52
CA VAL A 3 3.17 -10.22 6.83
C VAL A 3 2.81 -11.06 5.61
N ASP A 4 2.57 -12.36 5.82
CA ASP A 4 2.23 -13.28 4.74
C ASP A 4 0.85 -12.97 4.14
N GLY A 5 0.75 -13.08 2.81
CA GLY A 5 -0.49 -12.81 2.09
C GLY A 5 -1.64 -13.76 2.44
N GLU A 6 -1.33 -15.03 2.73
CA GLU A 6 -2.34 -16.01 3.19
C GLU A 6 -2.89 -15.65 4.57
N PHE A 7 -2.01 -15.20 5.48
CA PHE A 7 -2.42 -14.69 6.78
C PHE A 7 -3.35 -13.49 6.65
N LEU A 8 -3.03 -12.53 5.77
CA LEU A 8 -3.89 -11.38 5.51
C LEU A 8 -5.26 -11.82 4.97
N ALA A 9 -5.30 -12.79 4.05
CA ALA A 9 -6.55 -13.31 3.49
C ALA A 9 -7.44 -13.98 4.56
N GLU A 10 -6.86 -14.69 5.53
CA GLU A 10 -7.59 -15.26 6.68
C GLU A 10 -8.24 -14.20 7.59
N ARG A 11 -7.80 -12.93 7.50
CA ARG A 11 -8.37 -11.78 8.24
C ARG A 11 -9.22 -10.85 7.38
N ASP A 12 -9.68 -11.35 6.24
CA ASP A 12 -10.46 -10.60 5.24
C ASP A 12 -9.73 -9.37 4.69
N ILE A 13 -8.39 -9.40 4.65
CA ILE A 13 -7.57 -8.38 4.00
C ILE A 13 -7.16 -8.90 2.63
N HIS A 14 -7.83 -8.38 1.60
CA HIS A 14 -7.63 -8.79 0.22
C HIS A 14 -6.95 -7.70 -0.61
N GLY A 15 -6.29 -8.13 -1.68
CA GLY A 15 -5.70 -7.23 -2.68
C GLY A 15 -6.77 -6.37 -3.37
N TRP A 16 -6.38 -5.18 -3.80
CA TRP A 16 -7.22 -4.12 -4.38
C TRP A 16 -8.33 -3.55 -3.49
N ALA A 17 -8.78 -4.26 -2.45
CA ALA A 17 -9.80 -3.81 -1.51
C ALA A 17 -9.17 -3.17 -0.26
N GLN A 18 -8.71 -3.99 0.69
CA GLN A 18 -8.06 -3.55 1.93
C GLN A 18 -6.59 -3.18 1.72
N MET A 19 -5.95 -3.75 0.69
CA MET A 19 -4.59 -3.43 0.29
C MET A 19 -4.59 -2.84 -1.13
N PRO A 20 -4.77 -1.50 -1.27
CA PRO A 20 -4.84 -0.87 -2.57
C PRO A 20 -3.53 -1.03 -3.34
N VAL A 21 -3.62 -1.27 -4.65
CA VAL A 21 -2.48 -1.48 -5.56
C VAL A 21 -1.59 -2.68 -5.16
N TRP A 22 -2.10 -3.60 -4.34
CA TRP A 22 -1.41 -4.85 -4.03
C TRP A 22 -2.24 -6.07 -4.47
N LEU A 23 -1.54 -7.11 -4.89
CA LEU A 23 -2.08 -8.40 -5.28
C LEU A 23 -1.11 -9.50 -4.81
N PRO A 24 -1.60 -10.68 -4.39
CA PRO A 24 -0.74 -11.78 -3.98
C PRO A 24 0.24 -12.19 -5.09
N PRO A 25 1.53 -12.41 -4.80
CA PRO A 25 2.53 -12.78 -5.79
C PRO A 25 2.47 -14.28 -6.15
N THR A 26 1.28 -14.87 -6.19
CA THR A 26 1.02 -16.29 -6.44
C THR A 26 -0.06 -16.46 -7.51
N GLY A 27 -0.21 -17.67 -8.07
CA GLY A 27 -1.24 -17.97 -9.06
C GLY A 27 -1.23 -17.06 -10.29
N GLU A 28 -2.42 -16.62 -10.72
CA GLU A 28 -2.61 -15.76 -11.90
C GLU A 28 -1.94 -14.37 -11.75
N THR A 29 -1.80 -13.88 -10.51
CA THR A 29 -1.23 -12.55 -10.22
C THR A 29 0.26 -12.59 -9.90
N ALA A 30 0.91 -13.75 -10.03
CA ALA A 30 2.32 -13.91 -9.71
C ALA A 30 3.23 -12.91 -10.45
N GLY A 31 2.87 -12.49 -11.66
CA GLY A 31 3.64 -11.51 -12.45
C GLY A 31 3.40 -10.04 -12.08
N PHE A 32 2.37 -9.71 -11.30
CA PHE A 32 1.82 -8.35 -11.21
C PHE A 32 2.86 -7.31 -10.74
N HIS A 33 3.69 -7.68 -9.75
CA HIS A 33 4.75 -6.82 -9.19
C HIS A 33 6.16 -7.15 -9.70
N ARG A 34 6.30 -7.97 -10.75
CA ARG A 34 7.60 -8.49 -11.23
C ARG A 34 8.06 -7.88 -12.55
N THR A 35 8.05 -6.54 -12.64
CA THR A 35 8.52 -5.83 -13.84
C THR A 35 10.02 -5.49 -13.75
N HIS A 36 10.82 -6.01 -14.68
CA HIS A 36 12.24 -5.67 -14.80
C HIS A 36 12.44 -4.32 -15.51
N ILE A 37 13.30 -3.47 -14.96
CA ILE A 37 13.63 -2.15 -15.53
C ILE A 37 15.01 -2.09 -16.20
N ASP A 38 15.67 -3.24 -16.40
CA ASP A 38 17.05 -3.34 -16.89
C ASP A 38 17.29 -2.57 -18.20
N ARG A 39 16.30 -2.55 -19.11
CA ARG A 39 16.40 -1.79 -20.36
C ARG A 39 16.51 -0.29 -20.11
N ALA A 40 15.72 0.24 -19.19
CA ALA A 40 15.75 1.65 -18.83
C ALA A 40 17.03 1.99 -18.06
N ALA A 41 17.44 1.13 -17.12
CA ALA A 41 18.70 1.28 -16.40
C ALA A 41 19.91 1.30 -17.35
N ARG A 42 19.97 0.37 -18.32
CA ARG A 42 21.01 0.36 -19.38
C ARG A 42 20.97 1.60 -20.27
N ALA A 43 19.81 2.25 -20.41
CA ALA A 43 19.67 3.51 -21.11
C ALA A 43 20.03 4.75 -20.26
N GLY A 44 20.49 4.55 -19.02
CA GLY A 44 20.95 5.62 -18.12
C GLY A 44 19.90 6.09 -17.10
N LEU A 45 18.74 5.43 -16.99
CA LEU A 45 17.78 5.74 -15.93
C LEU A 45 18.43 5.48 -14.56
N THR A 46 18.37 6.47 -13.69
CA THR A 46 18.69 6.32 -12.26
C THR A 46 17.41 6.43 -11.44
N THR A 47 17.39 5.79 -10.27
CA THR A 47 16.28 5.89 -9.31
C THR A 47 16.74 6.65 -8.08
N ARG A 48 15.78 7.30 -7.42
CA ARG A 48 16.02 7.91 -6.11
C ARG A 48 15.67 6.93 -5.00
N PRO A 49 16.19 7.12 -3.78
CA PRO A 49 15.73 6.38 -2.61
C PRO A 49 14.20 6.45 -2.47
N VAL A 50 13.58 5.35 -2.06
CA VAL A 50 12.12 5.28 -1.94
C VAL A 50 11.60 6.25 -0.87
N GLU A 51 12.42 6.51 0.15
CA GLU A 51 12.17 7.43 1.26
C GLU A 51 11.95 8.86 0.76
N ASP A 52 12.73 9.29 -0.23
CA ASP A 52 12.53 10.59 -0.88
C ASP A 52 11.20 10.63 -1.64
N THR A 53 10.82 9.50 -2.25
CA THR A 53 9.52 9.38 -2.92
C THR A 53 8.36 9.48 -1.95
N ILE A 54 8.45 8.79 -0.82
CA ILE A 54 7.42 8.82 0.22
C ILE A 54 7.29 10.25 0.78
N ARG A 55 8.41 10.87 1.18
CA ARG A 55 8.41 12.21 1.78
C ARG A 55 7.80 13.24 0.84
N ASP A 56 8.30 13.32 -0.40
CA ASP A 56 7.83 14.34 -1.34
C ASP A 56 6.37 14.10 -1.77
N THR A 57 5.92 12.83 -1.82
CA THR A 57 4.52 12.51 -2.11
C THR A 57 3.60 12.95 -0.97
N LEU A 58 4.02 12.76 0.28
CA LEU A 58 3.27 13.24 1.45
C LEU A 58 3.22 14.77 1.49
N GLU A 59 4.34 15.46 1.26
CA GLU A 59 4.37 16.92 1.19
C GLU A 59 3.47 17.46 0.07
N TRP A 60 3.53 16.85 -1.13
CA TRP A 60 2.65 17.20 -2.24
C TRP A 60 1.17 16.96 -1.90
N LEU A 61 0.85 15.82 -1.27
CA LEU A 61 -0.51 15.49 -0.87
C LEU A 61 -1.04 16.49 0.17
N ASP A 62 -0.26 16.80 1.20
CA ASP A 62 -0.62 17.78 2.24
C ASP A 62 -0.94 19.15 1.66
N GLY A 63 -0.19 19.58 0.63
CA GLY A 63 -0.45 20.80 -0.10
C GLY A 63 -1.74 20.80 -0.93
N TRP A 64 -2.23 19.62 -1.33
CA TRP A 64 -3.45 19.43 -2.15
C TRP A 64 -4.69 19.01 -1.33
N LEU A 65 -4.50 18.59 -0.08
CA LEU A 65 -5.59 18.12 0.77
C LEU A 65 -6.75 19.13 0.89
N PRO A 66 -6.54 20.46 1.00
CA PRO A 66 -7.64 21.42 1.01
C PRO A 66 -8.53 21.35 -0.24
N GLU A 67 -7.93 21.36 -1.43
CA GLU A 67 -8.62 21.33 -2.72
C GLU A 67 -9.26 19.96 -2.99
N ILE A 68 -8.61 18.88 -2.57
CA ILE A 68 -9.18 17.52 -2.64
C ILE A 68 -10.41 17.40 -1.73
N LYS A 69 -10.35 17.95 -0.50
CA LYS A 69 -11.48 17.97 0.43
C LYS A 69 -12.66 18.74 -0.15
N GLU A 70 -12.39 19.92 -0.73
CA GLU A 70 -13.41 20.74 -1.37
C GLU A 70 -14.03 20.05 -2.60
N SER A 71 -13.21 19.48 -3.48
CA SER A 71 -13.67 18.84 -4.72
C SER A 71 -14.37 17.49 -4.52
N ARG A 72 -13.93 16.68 -3.55
CA ARG A 72 -14.56 15.37 -3.27
C ARG A 72 -15.79 15.49 -2.38
N GLY A 73 -15.92 16.57 -1.61
CA GLY A 73 -17.02 16.76 -0.66
C GLY A 73 -17.01 15.78 0.52
N PHE A 74 -15.92 15.03 0.71
CA PHE A 74 -15.71 14.15 1.86
C PHE A 74 -14.22 14.03 2.21
N GLU A 75 -13.95 13.77 3.49
CA GLU A 75 -12.61 13.49 4.01
C GLU A 75 -12.21 12.05 3.68
N TYR A 76 -11.00 11.86 3.14
CA TYR A 76 -10.46 10.52 2.82
C TYR A 76 -10.12 9.75 4.10
N LYS A 77 -10.83 8.64 4.35
CA LYS A 77 -10.64 7.75 5.52
C LYS A 77 -10.54 6.29 5.07
N PRO A 78 -9.31 5.75 4.93
CA PRO A 78 -9.08 4.35 4.58
C PRO A 78 -9.83 3.38 5.50
N GLY A 79 -10.49 2.37 4.92
CA GLY A 79 -11.26 1.37 5.67
C GLY A 79 -12.64 1.83 6.16
N GLU A 80 -12.94 3.14 6.13
CA GLU A 80 -14.27 3.68 6.45
C GLU A 80 -15.05 4.07 5.19
N ASN A 81 -14.49 4.98 4.40
CA ASN A 81 -15.14 5.53 3.20
C ASN A 81 -14.24 5.50 1.95
N ALA A 82 -13.07 4.87 2.06
CA ALA A 82 -12.11 4.67 0.99
C ALA A 82 -11.43 3.30 1.09
N ALA A 83 -10.84 2.84 -0.03
CA ALA A 83 -10.03 1.62 -0.06
C ALA A 83 -8.87 1.69 0.95
N GLY A 84 -8.50 0.54 1.52
CA GLY A 84 -7.55 0.44 2.61
C GLY A 84 -8.11 -0.22 3.86
N VAL A 85 -7.31 -0.22 4.94
CA VAL A 85 -7.71 -0.64 6.29
C VAL A 85 -7.69 0.57 7.22
N THR A 86 -8.50 0.53 8.27
CA THR A 86 -8.36 1.52 9.35
C THR A 86 -7.08 1.24 10.11
N ARG A 87 -6.58 2.27 10.82
CA ARG A 87 -5.39 2.14 11.66
C ARG A 87 -5.60 1.11 12.77
N GLU A 88 -6.77 1.07 13.38
CA GLU A 88 -7.08 0.12 14.44
C GLU A 88 -7.03 -1.32 13.90
N ARG A 89 -7.57 -1.56 12.70
CA ARG A 89 -7.56 -2.89 12.07
C ARG A 89 -6.15 -3.33 11.70
N GLU A 90 -5.32 -2.41 11.20
CA GLU A 90 -3.91 -2.67 10.94
C GLU A 90 -3.16 -3.07 12.22
N GLU A 91 -3.31 -2.28 13.30
CA GLU A 91 -2.67 -2.54 14.58
C GLU A 91 -3.09 -3.90 15.18
N GLU A 92 -4.39 -4.23 15.12
CA GLU A 92 -4.93 -5.53 15.54
C GLU A 92 -4.27 -6.70 14.80
N VAL A 93 -4.27 -6.65 13.46
CA VAL A 93 -3.74 -7.72 12.62
C VAL A 93 -2.22 -7.87 12.79
N LEU A 94 -1.50 -6.77 12.95
CA LEU A 94 -0.06 -6.81 13.23
C LEU A 94 0.25 -7.36 14.63
N ALA A 95 -0.58 -7.05 15.63
CA ALA A 95 -0.42 -7.63 16.96
C ALA A 95 -0.63 -9.15 16.94
N GLU A 96 -1.66 -9.63 16.24
CA GLU A 96 -1.87 -11.07 16.01
C GLU A 96 -0.70 -11.73 15.29
N TRP A 97 -0.15 -11.08 14.26
CA TRP A 97 1.00 -11.59 13.53
C TRP A 97 2.21 -11.78 14.46
N HIS A 98 2.57 -10.75 15.22
CA HIS A 98 3.71 -10.82 16.14
C HIS A 98 3.49 -11.84 17.28
N ALA A 99 2.25 -12.11 17.69
CA ALA A 99 1.94 -13.10 18.71
C ALA A 99 2.08 -14.56 18.22
N ARG A 100 2.07 -14.80 16.90
CA ARG A 100 2.36 -16.13 16.32
C ARG A 100 3.84 -16.48 16.31
N ASP A 101 4.71 -15.47 16.26
CA ASP A 101 6.17 -15.61 16.19
C ASP A 101 6.84 -15.75 17.58
N GLY A 102 6.06 -15.77 18.67
CA GLY A 102 6.53 -15.95 20.06
C GLY A 102 6.12 -17.29 20.66
#